data_AF-A0A1B6HQR1-F1
#
_entry.id   AF-A0A1B6HQR1-F1
#
_cell.length_a   1.000
_cell.length_b   1.000
_cell.length_c   1.000
_cell.angle_alpha   90.00
_cell.angle_beta   90.00
_cell.angle_gamma   90.00
#
_symmetry.space_group_name_H-M   'P 1'
#
loop_
_entity.id
_entity.type
_entity.pdbx_description
1 polymer ?
#
loop_
_entity_poly.entity_id
_entity_poly.type
_entity_poly.pdbx_seq_one_letter_code
_entity_poly.pdbx_strand_id
1 'polypeptide(L)'
;CSHISQTQTTIMAKLTAKSVLRSASGMEMPILGLGTWQSVDADLEKAINTALEVGYRLIDTAFVYNNEEAISRVLSEWLRSGKISRKDIFITTKLPIQGNNPKFVREYLLKQLKALQLDYVDLYLIHHPVGIMPEQVVKHEGSTVDNTGLKLDMTTDLVALWKEMEKQVDDGLTKAIGLSNFNVKQIERILKVARIPPA
;
A
#
# COMPACT_ATOMS: atom_id res chain seq x y z
N CYS A 1 14.32 10.40 56.63
CA CYS A 1 14.70 10.07 55.24
C CYS A 1 13.46 10.07 54.36
N SER A 2 13.25 11.16 53.64
CA SER A 2 12.16 11.37 52.70
C SER A 2 12.48 10.71 51.36
N HIS A 3 11.78 9.62 51.04
CA HIS A 3 11.78 9.07 49.69
C HIS A 3 10.71 9.78 48.86
N ILE A 4 11.16 10.67 47.98
CA ILE A 4 10.36 11.28 46.93
C ILE A 4 10.11 10.20 45.87
N SER A 5 8.86 9.75 45.77
CA SER A 5 8.37 8.99 44.62
C SER A 5 8.31 9.94 43.43
N GLN A 6 9.27 9.83 42.52
CA GLN A 6 9.17 10.46 41.21
C GLN A 6 8.23 9.61 40.36
N THR A 7 6.97 10.00 40.29
CA THR A 7 6.07 9.57 39.22
C THR A 7 6.65 10.05 37.90
N GLN A 8 7.21 9.12 37.12
CA GLN A 8 7.54 9.38 35.71
C GLN A 8 6.21 9.64 34.97
N THR A 9 5.91 10.91 34.76
CA THR A 9 4.86 11.32 33.84
C THR A 9 5.32 10.92 32.44
N THR A 10 4.74 9.85 31.89
CA THR A 10 4.95 9.47 30.49
C THR A 10 4.47 10.62 29.61
N ILE A 11 5.39 11.41 29.08
CA ILE A 11 5.08 12.43 28.08
C ILE A 11 4.69 11.67 26.81
N MET A 12 3.38 11.54 26.57
CA MET A 12 2.87 11.05 25.29
C MET A 12 3.28 12.04 24.20
N ALA A 13 4.06 11.58 23.22
CA ALA A 13 4.41 12.42 22.08
C ALA A 13 3.12 12.84 21.34
N LYS A 14 2.93 14.14 21.13
CA LYS A 14 1.77 14.66 20.40
C LYS A 14 1.92 14.35 18.91
N LEU A 15 1.06 13.49 18.38
CA LEU A 15 1.02 13.18 16.95
C LEU A 15 0.54 14.39 16.14
N THR A 16 1.12 14.55 14.95
CA THR A 16 0.76 15.56 13.96
C THR A 16 0.77 14.93 12.57
N ALA A 17 0.24 15.62 11.56
CA ALA A 17 0.27 15.16 10.17
C ALA A 17 1.70 14.93 9.60
N LYS A 18 2.73 15.47 10.26
CA LYS A 18 4.15 15.30 9.91
C LYS A 18 4.84 14.19 10.70
N SER A 19 4.13 13.51 11.60
CA SER A 19 4.72 12.43 12.40
C SER A 19 4.93 11.20 11.54
N VAL A 20 6.09 10.57 11.68
CA VAL A 20 6.49 9.40 10.89
C VAL A 20 6.84 8.23 11.80
N LEU A 21 6.48 7.03 11.36
CA LEU A 21 7.03 5.77 11.83
C LEU A 21 8.29 5.45 11.03
N ARG A 22 9.32 4.95 11.71
CA ARG A 22 10.55 4.47 11.07
C ARG A 22 10.55 2.95 11.09
N SER A 23 10.60 2.31 9.91
CA SER A 23 10.79 0.86 9.82
C SER A 23 12.21 0.48 10.21
N ALA A 24 12.44 -0.80 10.49
CA ALA A 24 13.79 -1.34 10.72
C ALA A 24 14.72 -1.17 9.49
N SER A 25 14.14 -1.09 8.29
CA SER A 25 14.86 -0.80 7.04
C SER A 25 15.11 0.69 6.79
N GLY A 26 14.74 1.57 7.72
CA GLY A 26 14.97 3.01 7.64
C GLY A 26 13.92 3.79 6.83
N MET A 27 12.86 3.14 6.37
CA MET A 27 11.74 3.80 5.70
C MET A 27 11.00 4.71 6.68
N GLU A 28 10.74 5.96 6.28
CA GLU A 28 9.89 6.89 7.02
C GLU A 28 8.47 6.88 6.44
N MET A 29 7.52 6.30 7.17
CA MET A 29 6.11 6.25 6.78
C MET A 29 5.31 7.25 7.61
N PRO A 30 4.56 8.20 7.00
CA PRO A 30 3.65 9.06 7.75
C PRO A 30 2.65 8.24 8.56
N ILE A 31 2.47 8.60 9.84
CA ILE A 31 1.59 7.86 10.75
C ILE A 31 0.11 8.07 10.44
N LEU A 32 -0.23 9.16 9.75
CA LEU A 32 -1.57 9.49 9.28
C LEU A 32 -1.60 9.41 7.75
N GLY A 33 -2.55 8.66 7.23
CA GLY A 33 -2.79 8.51 5.80
C GLY A 33 -4.26 8.56 5.45
N LEU A 34 -4.55 8.94 4.21
CA LEU A 34 -5.88 8.91 3.64
C LEU A 34 -6.11 7.56 2.93
N GLY A 35 -7.05 6.75 3.43
CA GLY A 35 -7.52 5.56 2.71
C GLY A 35 -8.54 5.95 1.64
N THR A 36 -8.45 5.32 0.46
CA THR A 36 -9.28 5.70 -0.70
C THR A 36 -10.32 4.65 -1.11
N TRP A 37 -10.51 3.58 -0.32
CA TRP A 37 -11.49 2.55 -0.63
C TRP A 37 -12.93 3.13 -0.67
N GLN A 38 -13.74 2.64 -1.62
CA GLN A 38 -15.15 3.04 -1.86
C GLN A 38 -15.39 4.51 -2.21
N SER A 39 -14.34 5.32 -2.40
CA SER A 39 -14.50 6.71 -2.79
C SER A 39 -14.73 6.82 -4.30
N VAL A 40 -15.76 7.54 -4.71
CA VAL A 40 -16.04 7.90 -6.11
C VAL A 40 -15.21 9.11 -6.52
N ASP A 41 -14.87 9.21 -7.80
CA ASP A 41 -13.89 10.17 -8.33
C ASP A 41 -14.06 11.62 -7.80
N ALA A 42 -15.25 12.21 -7.91
CA ALA A 42 -15.45 13.61 -7.50
C ALA A 42 -15.23 13.85 -5.99
N ASP A 43 -15.73 12.94 -5.14
CA ASP A 43 -15.55 13.04 -3.69
C ASP A 43 -14.11 12.68 -3.29
N LEU A 44 -13.50 11.72 -3.99
CA LEU A 44 -12.12 11.32 -3.78
C LEU A 44 -11.15 12.46 -4.08
N GLU A 45 -11.30 13.13 -5.23
CA GLU A 45 -10.43 14.25 -5.60
C GLU A 45 -10.52 15.40 -4.58
N LYS A 46 -11.72 15.70 -4.11
CA LYS A 46 -11.95 16.69 -3.04
C LYS A 46 -11.31 16.25 -1.72
N ALA A 47 -11.44 14.98 -1.36
CA ALA A 47 -10.85 14.41 -0.15
C ALA A 47 -9.31 14.47 -0.19
N ILE A 48 -8.69 14.11 -1.32
CA ILE A 48 -7.23 14.16 -1.50
C ILE A 48 -6.74 15.61 -1.42
N ASN A 49 -7.38 16.55 -2.12
CA ASN A 49 -7.02 17.97 -2.03
C ASN A 49 -7.08 18.48 -0.59
N THR A 50 -8.18 18.22 0.11
CA THR A 50 -8.36 18.62 1.52
C THR A 50 -7.28 17.98 2.41
N ALA A 51 -6.99 16.69 2.22
CA ALA A 51 -5.97 16.00 2.99
C ALA A 51 -4.58 16.63 2.79
N LEU A 52 -4.20 16.91 1.54
CA LEU A 52 -2.92 17.54 1.21
C LEU A 52 -2.79 18.96 1.79
N GLU A 53 -3.88 19.75 1.76
CA GLU A 53 -3.96 21.10 2.37
C GLU A 53 -3.78 21.07 3.88
N VAL A 54 -4.44 20.12 4.56
CA VAL A 54 -4.32 19.94 6.02
C VAL A 54 -2.95 19.37 6.43
N GLY A 55 -2.22 18.79 5.48
CA GLY A 55 -0.83 18.36 5.67
C GLY A 55 -0.61 16.85 5.64
N TYR A 56 -1.60 16.05 5.23
CA TYR A 56 -1.39 14.62 4.99
C TYR A 56 -0.36 14.41 3.90
N ARG A 57 0.48 13.41 4.11
CA ARG A 57 1.54 13.01 3.17
C ARG A 57 1.51 11.53 2.84
N LEU A 58 0.48 10.80 3.26
CA LEU A 58 0.27 9.41 2.87
C LEU A 58 -1.09 9.23 2.21
N ILE A 59 -1.11 8.56 1.07
CA ILE A 59 -2.33 8.09 0.38
C ILE A 59 -2.23 6.57 0.24
N ASP A 60 -3.24 5.87 0.76
CA ASP A 60 -3.38 4.43 0.65
C ASP A 60 -4.47 4.08 -0.38
N THR A 61 -4.06 3.39 -1.45
CA THR A 61 -4.93 2.92 -2.52
C THR A 61 -4.68 1.43 -2.82
N ALA A 62 -5.35 0.87 -3.82
CA ALA A 62 -5.13 -0.48 -4.32
C ALA A 62 -5.67 -0.62 -5.75
N PHE A 63 -5.14 -1.57 -6.52
CA PHE A 63 -5.61 -1.85 -7.87
C PHE A 63 -7.14 -2.04 -7.93
N VAL A 64 -7.68 -2.82 -6.98
CA VAL A 64 -9.11 -3.18 -6.93
C VAL A 64 -10.03 -2.02 -6.54
N TYR A 65 -9.49 -0.87 -6.13
CA TYR A 65 -10.31 0.31 -5.80
C TYR A 65 -10.72 1.08 -7.06
N ASN A 66 -10.10 0.78 -8.22
CA ASN A 66 -10.41 1.38 -9.51
C ASN A 66 -10.41 2.92 -9.53
N ASN A 67 -9.59 3.54 -8.69
CA ASN A 67 -9.56 4.99 -8.51
C ASN A 67 -8.13 5.60 -8.52
N GLU A 68 -7.13 4.82 -8.93
CA GLU A 68 -5.73 5.27 -9.06
C GLU A 68 -5.56 6.41 -10.08
N GLU A 69 -6.36 6.42 -11.15
CA GLU A 69 -6.37 7.53 -12.12
C GLU A 69 -6.92 8.83 -11.52
N ALA A 70 -7.91 8.77 -10.62
CA ALA A 70 -8.41 9.95 -9.93
C ALA A 70 -7.36 10.53 -8.98
N ILE A 71 -6.60 9.67 -8.31
CA ILE A 71 -5.47 10.07 -7.47
C ILE A 71 -4.41 10.79 -8.32
N SER A 72 -4.08 10.29 -9.53
CA SER A 72 -3.04 10.89 -10.37
C SER A 72 -3.40 12.28 -10.90
N ARG A 73 -4.69 12.56 -11.15
CA ARG A 73 -5.16 13.90 -11.53
C ARG A 73 -4.82 14.93 -10.47
N VAL A 74 -5.16 14.67 -9.21
CA VAL A 74 -4.85 15.59 -8.09
C VAL A 74 -3.35 15.69 -7.85
N LEU A 75 -2.63 14.56 -7.80
CA LEU A 75 -1.19 14.58 -7.54
C LEU A 75 -0.42 15.33 -8.63
N SER A 76 -0.77 15.14 -9.90
CA SER A 76 -0.15 15.84 -11.02
C SER A 76 -0.29 17.35 -10.91
N GLU A 77 -1.46 17.85 -10.49
CA GLU A 77 -1.68 19.28 -10.28
C GLU A 77 -0.82 19.83 -9.14
N TRP A 78 -0.77 19.13 -8.02
CA TRP A 78 0.03 19.52 -6.87
C TRP A 78 1.53 19.54 -7.16
N LEU A 79 2.03 18.51 -7.84
CA LEU A 79 3.43 18.43 -8.28
C LEU A 79 3.77 19.55 -9.27
N ARG A 80 2.93 19.77 -10.29
CA ARG A 80 3.12 20.84 -11.27
C ARG A 80 3.07 22.23 -10.65
N SER A 81 2.23 22.43 -9.63
CA SER A 81 2.14 23.70 -8.90
C SER A 81 3.35 24.00 -8.01
N GLY A 82 4.20 23.00 -7.74
CA GLY A 82 5.35 23.14 -6.85
C GLY A 82 5.00 23.19 -5.36
N LYS A 83 3.73 22.96 -4.97
CA LYS A 83 3.30 22.93 -3.56
C LYS A 83 3.92 21.78 -2.77
N ILE A 84 4.27 20.69 -3.46
CA ILE A 84 4.91 19.48 -2.94
C ILE A 84 5.84 18.90 -4.00
N SER A 85 6.81 18.09 -3.57
CA SER A 85 7.60 17.24 -4.46
C SER A 85 7.21 15.77 -4.29
N ARG A 86 7.52 14.91 -5.29
CA ARG A 86 7.15 13.49 -5.25
C ARG A 86 7.69 12.78 -4.00
N LYS A 87 8.90 13.12 -3.56
CA LYS A 87 9.53 12.57 -2.35
C LYS A 87 8.83 12.96 -1.05
N ASP A 88 7.96 13.97 -1.07
CA ASP A 88 7.21 14.40 0.12
C ASP A 88 5.91 13.62 0.30
N ILE A 89 5.52 12.79 -0.68
CA ILE A 89 4.30 11.98 -0.63
C ILE A 89 4.66 10.51 -0.56
N PHE A 90 3.98 9.81 0.34
CA PHE A 90 4.04 8.38 0.52
C PHE A 90 2.82 7.72 -0.13
N ILE A 91 3.03 6.95 -1.20
CA ILE A 91 1.98 6.22 -1.89
C ILE A 91 2.07 4.73 -1.54
N THR A 92 0.99 4.22 -0.96
CA THR A 92 0.79 2.77 -0.79
C THR A 92 -0.18 2.29 -1.86
N THR A 93 0.17 1.22 -2.58
CA THR A 93 -0.79 0.47 -3.38
C THR A 93 -0.62 -1.04 -3.19
N LYS A 94 -1.55 -1.84 -3.71
CA LYS A 94 -1.67 -3.26 -3.38
C LYS A 94 -1.90 -4.14 -4.59
N LEU A 95 -1.17 -5.25 -4.65
CA LEU A 95 -1.33 -6.33 -5.62
C LEU A 95 -2.70 -6.99 -5.43
N PRO A 96 -3.55 -7.06 -6.48
CA PRO A 96 -4.87 -7.67 -6.38
C PRO A 96 -4.78 -9.20 -6.25
N ILE A 97 -5.84 -9.83 -5.76
CA ILE A 97 -5.90 -11.28 -5.50
C ILE A 97 -5.75 -12.16 -6.77
N GLN A 98 -6.10 -11.64 -7.95
CA GLN A 98 -5.82 -12.25 -9.26
C GLN A 98 -4.32 -12.25 -9.59
N GLY A 99 -3.60 -11.30 -9.02
CA GLY A 99 -2.17 -11.09 -9.20
C GLY A 99 -1.31 -11.91 -8.25
N ASN A 100 -1.89 -12.75 -7.40
CA ASN A 100 -1.19 -13.61 -6.42
C ASN A 100 -0.42 -14.79 -7.07
N ASN A 101 0.23 -14.52 -8.19
CA ASN A 101 1.13 -15.41 -8.90
C ASN A 101 2.40 -14.61 -9.24
N PRO A 102 3.61 -15.17 -9.05
CA PRO A 102 4.85 -14.49 -9.40
C PRO A 102 4.87 -13.89 -10.82
N LYS A 103 4.20 -14.54 -11.79
CA LYS A 103 4.19 -14.07 -13.17
C LYS A 103 3.49 -12.71 -13.35
N PHE A 104 2.58 -12.33 -12.44
CA PHE A 104 1.73 -11.15 -12.61
C PHE A 104 2.12 -9.97 -11.70
N VAL A 105 3.02 -10.16 -10.73
CA VAL A 105 3.41 -9.09 -9.78
C VAL A 105 3.89 -7.84 -10.51
N ARG A 106 4.86 -8.00 -11.41
CA ARG A 106 5.39 -6.89 -12.20
C ARG A 106 4.32 -6.27 -13.11
N GLU A 107 3.52 -7.10 -13.77
CA GLU A 107 2.48 -6.64 -14.69
C GLU A 107 1.48 -5.72 -13.97
N TYR A 108 0.97 -6.13 -12.80
CA TYR A 108 0.05 -5.32 -12.03
C TYR A 108 0.71 -4.04 -11.50
N LEU A 109 1.91 -4.13 -10.94
CA LEU A 109 2.61 -2.93 -10.46
C LEU A 109 2.82 -1.91 -11.59
N LEU A 110 3.22 -2.34 -12.79
CA LEU A 110 3.37 -1.44 -13.94
C LEU A 110 2.04 -0.80 -14.38
N LYS A 111 0.92 -1.54 -14.34
CA LYS A 111 -0.41 -0.97 -14.59
C LYS A 111 -0.77 0.11 -13.57
N GLN A 112 -0.50 -0.15 -12.29
CA GLN A 112 -0.78 0.77 -11.19
C GLN A 112 0.09 2.03 -11.27
N LEU A 113 1.39 1.88 -11.54
CA LEU A 113 2.31 2.99 -11.79
C LEU A 113 1.86 3.86 -12.96
N LYS A 114 1.39 3.24 -14.05
CA LYS A 114 0.81 3.96 -15.20
C LYS A 114 -0.45 4.74 -14.81
N ALA A 115 -1.39 4.12 -14.09
CA ALA A 115 -2.62 4.77 -13.65
C ALA A 115 -2.35 5.95 -12.69
N LEU A 116 -1.40 5.75 -11.78
CA LEU A 116 -0.92 6.76 -10.82
C LEU A 116 -0.05 7.85 -11.48
N GLN A 117 0.45 7.61 -12.69
CA GLN A 117 1.44 8.45 -13.39
C GLN A 117 2.72 8.66 -12.54
N LEU A 118 3.23 7.58 -11.95
CA LEU A 118 4.41 7.59 -11.09
C LEU A 118 5.47 6.61 -11.59
N ASP A 119 6.74 6.92 -11.36
CA ASP A 119 7.86 6.01 -11.64
C ASP A 119 8.02 4.93 -10.55
N TYR A 120 7.55 5.22 -9.33
CA TYR A 120 7.59 4.30 -8.19
C TYR A 120 6.45 4.56 -7.19
N VAL A 121 6.14 3.54 -6.38
CA VAL A 121 5.32 3.68 -5.15
C VAL A 121 6.18 3.45 -3.91
N ASP A 122 5.82 4.07 -2.79
CA ASP A 122 6.62 4.00 -1.56
C ASP A 122 6.44 2.65 -0.88
N LEU A 123 5.23 2.09 -0.91
CA LEU A 123 4.93 0.78 -0.35
C LEU A 123 4.01 -0.04 -1.27
N TYR A 124 4.43 -1.27 -1.58
CA TYR A 124 3.62 -2.22 -2.35
C TYR A 124 3.25 -3.45 -1.52
N LEU A 125 1.96 -3.68 -1.32
CA LEU A 125 1.46 -4.75 -0.45
C LEU A 125 0.88 -5.91 -1.25
N ILE A 126 1.08 -7.15 -0.79
CA ILE A 126 0.19 -8.25 -1.17
C ILE A 126 -1.14 -8.02 -0.45
N HIS A 127 -2.22 -7.75 -1.18
CA HIS A 127 -3.49 -7.28 -0.59
C HIS A 127 -4.19 -8.35 0.26
N HIS A 128 -4.10 -9.62 -0.14
CA HIS A 128 -4.66 -10.74 0.60
C HIS A 128 -3.81 -12.00 0.35
N PRO A 129 -3.67 -12.94 1.29
CA PRO A 129 -2.92 -14.18 1.07
C PRO A 129 -3.62 -15.21 0.19
N VAL A 130 -4.85 -14.95 -0.27
CA VAL A 130 -5.67 -15.87 -1.08
C VAL A 130 -5.64 -15.43 -2.52
N GLY A 131 -5.22 -16.31 -3.43
CA GLY A 131 -5.28 -16.06 -4.87
C GLY A 131 -6.54 -16.61 -5.53
N ILE A 132 -6.95 -15.96 -6.61
CA ILE A 132 -7.99 -16.45 -7.52
C ILE A 132 -7.42 -16.60 -8.92
N MET A 133 -8.13 -17.32 -9.79
CA MET A 133 -7.67 -17.55 -11.16
C MET A 133 -7.45 -16.21 -11.90
N PRO A 134 -6.33 -16.02 -12.62
CA PRO A 134 -5.93 -14.72 -13.19
C PRO A 134 -6.94 -14.11 -14.16
N GLU A 135 -7.69 -14.95 -14.88
CA GLU A 135 -8.73 -14.53 -15.82
C GLU A 135 -9.99 -13.97 -15.14
N GLN A 136 -10.12 -14.10 -13.80
CA GLN A 136 -11.30 -13.63 -13.09
C GLN A 136 -11.27 -12.13 -12.81
N VAL A 137 -12.21 -11.41 -13.41
CA VAL A 137 -12.49 -10.03 -13.05
C VAL A 137 -13.38 -10.00 -11.80
N VAL A 138 -12.85 -9.44 -10.71
CA VAL A 138 -13.61 -9.18 -9.48
C VAL A 138 -14.22 -7.80 -9.58
N LYS A 139 -15.56 -7.73 -9.52
CA LYS A 139 -16.27 -6.47 -9.29
C LYS A 139 -16.48 -6.27 -7.78
N HIS A 140 -16.91 -5.07 -7.40
CA HIS A 140 -17.33 -4.79 -6.02
C HIS A 140 -18.33 -5.86 -5.54
N GLU A 141 -18.23 -6.24 -4.27
CA GLU A 141 -19.00 -7.31 -3.60
C GLU A 141 -18.55 -8.76 -3.82
N GLY A 142 -17.37 -9.01 -4.40
CA GLY A 142 -16.83 -10.38 -4.52
C GLY A 142 -17.55 -11.24 -5.58
N SER A 143 -18.39 -10.60 -6.39
CA SER A 143 -19.07 -11.22 -7.53
C SER A 143 -18.15 -11.24 -8.75
N THR A 144 -18.11 -12.38 -9.44
CA THR A 144 -17.50 -12.50 -10.78
C THR A 144 -18.44 -11.93 -11.84
N VAL A 145 -17.90 -11.60 -13.02
CA VAL A 145 -18.70 -11.14 -14.16
C VAL A 145 -19.81 -12.14 -14.55
N ASP A 146 -19.62 -13.43 -14.26
CA ASP A 146 -20.53 -14.52 -14.60
C ASP A 146 -21.39 -15.01 -13.42
N ASN A 147 -21.31 -14.39 -12.23
CA ASN A 147 -22.01 -14.82 -11.00
C ASN A 147 -21.76 -16.29 -10.58
N THR A 148 -20.70 -16.94 -11.07
CA THR A 148 -20.35 -18.31 -10.69
C THR A 148 -19.54 -18.39 -9.38
N GLY A 149 -19.19 -17.24 -8.81
CA GLY A 149 -18.37 -17.13 -7.62
C GLY A 149 -16.87 -17.15 -7.93
N LEU A 150 -16.06 -16.84 -6.92
CA LEU A 150 -14.60 -16.79 -7.06
C LEU A 150 -14.02 -18.20 -7.22
N LYS A 151 -13.26 -18.41 -8.29
CA LYS A 151 -12.46 -19.61 -8.54
C LYS A 151 -11.10 -19.39 -7.91
N LEU A 152 -10.86 -20.06 -6.79
CA LEU A 152 -9.60 -19.96 -6.07
C LEU A 152 -8.45 -20.55 -6.89
N ASP A 153 -7.30 -19.88 -6.89
CA ASP A 153 -6.06 -20.46 -7.39
C ASP A 153 -5.43 -21.27 -6.26
N MET A 154 -5.70 -22.58 -6.28
CA MET A 154 -5.15 -23.53 -5.31
C MET A 154 -3.63 -23.74 -5.44
N THR A 155 -2.99 -23.12 -6.43
CA THR A 155 -1.54 -23.13 -6.64
C THR A 155 -0.82 -21.89 -6.12
N THR A 156 -1.54 -20.97 -5.46
CA THR A 156 -0.97 -19.77 -4.84
C THR A 156 0.20 -20.11 -3.90
N ASP A 157 1.41 -19.69 -4.27
CA ASP A 157 2.61 -19.87 -3.46
C ASP A 157 3.14 -18.53 -2.94
N LEU A 158 2.86 -18.24 -1.66
CA LEU A 158 3.27 -17.01 -0.98
C LEU A 158 4.79 -16.82 -0.92
N VAL A 159 5.58 -17.91 -0.93
CA VAL A 159 7.05 -17.82 -0.89
C VAL A 159 7.60 -17.38 -2.24
N ALA A 160 7.14 -18.02 -3.32
CA ALA A 160 7.50 -17.62 -4.66
C ALA A 160 7.00 -16.20 -4.98
N LEU A 161 5.79 -15.86 -4.52
CA LEU A 161 5.20 -14.54 -4.67
C LEU A 161 6.04 -13.47 -3.98
N TRP A 162 6.45 -13.71 -2.72
CA TRP A 162 7.28 -12.77 -1.97
C TRP A 162 8.62 -12.51 -2.68
N LYS A 163 9.29 -13.56 -3.16
CA LYS A 163 10.55 -13.41 -3.93
C LYS A 163 10.39 -12.53 -5.17
N GLU A 164 9.22 -12.55 -5.80
CA GLU A 164 8.95 -11.64 -6.92
C GLU A 164 8.67 -10.20 -6.46
N MET A 165 8.00 -10.01 -5.31
CA MET A 165 7.85 -8.69 -4.70
C MET A 165 9.22 -8.06 -4.39
N GLU A 166 10.17 -8.84 -3.88
CA GLU A 166 11.54 -8.38 -3.59
C GLU A 166 12.25 -7.83 -4.84
N LYS A 167 12.07 -8.47 -6.00
CA LYS A 167 12.65 -7.97 -7.25
C LYS A 167 12.09 -6.61 -7.67
N GLN A 168 10.83 -6.30 -7.31
CA GLN A 168 10.27 -4.99 -7.64
C GLN A 168 10.90 -3.86 -6.80
N VAL A 169 11.45 -4.20 -5.62
CA VAL A 169 12.30 -3.29 -4.85
C VAL A 169 13.65 -3.11 -5.52
N ASP A 170 14.29 -4.22 -5.93
CA ASP A 170 15.59 -4.18 -6.62
C ASP A 170 15.53 -3.37 -7.92
N ASP A 171 14.42 -3.48 -8.66
CA ASP A 171 14.15 -2.73 -9.89
C ASP A 171 13.74 -1.27 -9.65
N GLY A 172 13.57 -0.86 -8.39
CA GLY A 172 13.22 0.51 -8.01
C GLY A 172 11.76 0.92 -8.27
N LEU A 173 10.90 -0.01 -8.69
CA LEU A 173 9.47 0.23 -8.94
C LEU A 173 8.68 0.43 -7.63
N THR A 174 9.20 -0.07 -6.52
CA THR A 174 8.72 0.25 -5.18
C THR A 174 9.86 0.41 -4.19
N LYS A 175 9.69 1.26 -3.17
CA LYS A 175 10.72 1.46 -2.13
C LYS A 175 10.67 0.41 -1.03
N ALA A 176 9.48 -0.11 -0.74
CA ALA A 176 9.26 -1.11 0.29
C ALA A 176 8.11 -2.04 -0.11
N ILE A 177 8.10 -3.24 0.49
CA ILE A 177 7.08 -4.25 0.26
C ILE A 177 6.52 -4.75 1.58
N GLY A 178 5.26 -5.18 1.58
CA GLY A 178 4.59 -5.62 2.80
C GLY A 178 3.40 -6.54 2.55
N LEU A 179 2.67 -6.78 3.64
CA LEU A 179 1.59 -7.78 3.70
C LEU A 179 0.30 -7.12 4.21
N SER A 180 -0.85 -7.53 3.68
CA SER A 180 -2.17 -7.13 4.18
C SER A 180 -3.08 -8.35 4.33
N ASN A 181 -3.79 -8.45 5.46
CA ASN A 181 -4.66 -9.58 5.81
C ASN A 181 -3.95 -10.95 5.99
N PHE A 182 -2.67 -10.94 6.35
CA PHE A 182 -1.91 -12.16 6.63
C PHE A 182 -2.01 -12.54 8.11
N ASN A 183 -2.09 -13.84 8.40
CA ASN A 183 -2.02 -14.36 9.77
C ASN A 183 -0.56 -14.65 10.19
N VAL A 184 -0.36 -14.90 11.49
CA VAL A 184 0.97 -15.14 12.08
C VAL A 184 1.75 -16.25 11.37
N LYS A 185 1.11 -17.40 11.08
CA LYS A 185 1.78 -18.53 10.41
C LYS A 185 2.26 -18.18 9.00
N GLN A 186 1.47 -17.39 8.27
CA GLN A 186 1.83 -16.93 6.93
C GLN A 186 2.97 -15.91 6.98
N ILE A 187 2.93 -14.97 7.93
CA ILE A 187 4.00 -13.98 8.14
C ILE A 187 5.32 -14.69 8.51
N GLU A 188 5.29 -15.62 9.47
CA GLU A 188 6.47 -16.41 9.85
C GLU A 188 7.06 -17.20 8.69
N ARG A 189 6.20 -17.77 7.82
CA ARG A 189 6.65 -18.50 6.62
C ARG A 189 7.42 -17.57 5.68
N ILE A 190 6.96 -16.33 5.50
CA ILE A 190 7.64 -15.33 4.66
C ILE A 190 8.94 -14.88 5.32
N LEU A 191 8.91 -14.51 6.60
CA LEU A 191 10.10 -14.03 7.33
C LEU A 191 11.26 -15.04 7.33
N LYS A 192 10.98 -16.35 7.29
CA LYS A 192 12.01 -17.40 7.21
C LYS A 192 12.81 -17.41 5.90
N VAL A 193 12.24 -16.86 4.82
CA VAL A 193 12.83 -16.91 3.48
C VAL A 193 13.07 -15.53 2.86
N ALA A 194 12.55 -14.48 3.47
CA ALA A 194 12.67 -13.11 3.01
C ALA A 194 14.10 -12.62 3.10
N ARG A 195 14.66 -12.17 1.97
CA ARG A 195 15.86 -11.35 1.92
C ARG A 195 15.53 -9.91 2.30
N ILE A 196 14.41 -9.39 1.81
CA ILE A 196 13.85 -8.10 2.21
C ILE A 196 12.64 -8.41 3.09
N PRO A 197 12.69 -8.17 4.41
CA PRO A 197 11.55 -8.43 5.29
C PRO A 197 10.38 -7.50 4.96
N PRO A 198 9.13 -7.92 5.21
CA PRO A 198 7.98 -7.02 5.16
C PRO A 198 8.22 -5.78 6.04
N ALA A 199 7.88 -4.60 5.49
CA ALA A 199 8.09 -3.30 6.13
C ALA A 199 7.18 -3.03 7.34
#